data_AF-A0A0C2S758-F1
#
_entry.id   AF-A0A0C2S758-F1
#
_cell.length_a   1.000
_cell.length_b   1.000
_cell.length_c   1.000
_cell.angle_alpha   90.00
_cell.angle_beta   90.00
_cell.angle_gamma   90.00
#
_symmetry.space_group_name_H-M   'P 1'
#
loop_
_entity.id
_entity.type
_entity.pdbx_description
1 polymer ?
#
loop_
_entity_poly.entity_id
_entity_poly.type
_entity_poly.pdbx_seq_one_letter_code
_entity_poly.pdbx_strand_id
1 'polypeptide(L)'
;MTKSRWLPALPLAVATVFSPLARAATCKCLSSQPCWPSASNFLQLASQVSQPLIYPVPPASACYPPFNSSAGSCAEIEGHLLDDAWRTDLPGAMISTNFESYTFDNGTIDACYYNVLLGVPCHQGNIAVIGVDARSVSDIQAAVNFAAKFYLRLVVKNTGHDYLSRSMARGAFMLWTHHLKDIAYDDAFVPSGAPSNAPTYKALTVGAGVQWYEAYAAADAHGRAIVGGECPSVGAGGGWPQGGGHSNLSPSFGLGADNIIQLAVVLANGEYVTVNAYQYQDLFWALRGGGGGTYGIVVSVTYQTHDIQPTTSVNLTMVFPLPVVAQNAMTELFKILPSLQDSLWSGGYIFSNKTLISNNLASNTAIAQGDPIFNSLIERARAAGAIVTTSRQSAPSFYAASTPFYSTFNSLGGIPTELISRFISITAAKEQPEQVAKVVLGVNNGGFLLYEAVGGGKLSQIDPDSVGVNPAWRQTIGVFESTVTWPEGTSTAGINRLRQIAAADLESLNAISPNNGTYLNEASLYEKNFQNTFFGSHYARLKEIKGVYDPNDLFIVAEGVGSEDWDKSLNCRLD
;
A
#
# COMPACT_ATOMS: atom_id res chain seq x y z
N MET A 1 10.82 22.54 -49.06
CA MET A 1 11.42 21.50 -48.21
C MET A 1 10.30 20.73 -47.54
N THR A 2 10.30 19.44 -47.77
CA THR A 2 9.16 18.51 -47.71
C THR A 2 8.75 18.16 -46.28
N LYS A 3 7.47 18.43 -45.94
CA LYS A 3 6.80 17.93 -44.73
C LYS A 3 6.46 16.45 -44.93
N SER A 4 7.14 15.55 -44.21
CA SER A 4 6.77 14.13 -44.17
C SER A 4 5.73 13.91 -43.08
N ARG A 5 4.53 13.48 -43.50
CA ARG A 5 3.45 12.99 -42.63
C ARG A 5 3.76 11.54 -42.27
N TRP A 6 4.07 11.27 -41.01
CA TRP A 6 4.05 9.90 -40.48
C TRP A 6 2.64 9.60 -39.99
N LEU A 7 1.94 8.71 -40.70
CA LEU A 7 0.71 8.07 -40.23
C LEU A 7 1.09 7.12 -39.08
N PRO A 8 0.40 7.12 -37.93
CA PRO A 8 0.57 6.06 -36.96
C PRO A 8 -0.07 4.79 -37.55
N ALA A 9 0.72 3.72 -37.60
CA ALA A 9 0.22 2.39 -37.92
C ALA A 9 -0.73 1.95 -36.80
N LEU A 10 -2.00 1.69 -37.12
CA LEU A 10 -2.91 0.99 -36.22
C LEU A 10 -2.31 -0.40 -35.91
N PRO A 11 -2.21 -0.81 -34.64
CA PRO A 11 -1.91 -2.21 -34.34
C PRO A 11 -3.11 -3.05 -34.81
N LEU A 12 -2.82 -4.14 -35.54
CA LEU A 12 -3.79 -5.17 -35.85
C LEU A 12 -4.28 -5.75 -34.51
N ALA A 13 -5.52 -5.44 -34.15
CA ALA A 13 -6.23 -6.17 -33.11
C ALA A 13 -6.40 -7.62 -33.61
N VAL A 14 -5.60 -8.53 -33.07
CA VAL A 14 -5.89 -9.96 -33.17
C VAL A 14 -7.13 -10.18 -32.32
N ALA A 15 -8.29 -10.18 -32.97
CA ALA A 15 -9.55 -10.58 -32.35
C ALA A 15 -9.45 -12.07 -32.00
N THR A 16 -9.01 -12.36 -30.78
CA THR A 16 -9.20 -13.67 -30.17
C THR A 16 -10.69 -13.91 -30.08
N VAL A 17 -11.15 -14.96 -30.75
CA VAL A 17 -12.53 -15.43 -30.67
C VAL A 17 -12.74 -15.93 -29.24
N PHE A 18 -13.29 -15.06 -28.39
CA PHE A 18 -13.82 -15.47 -27.09
C PHE A 18 -14.96 -16.46 -27.35
N SER A 19 -14.84 -17.69 -26.87
CA SER A 19 -15.99 -18.57 -26.73
C SER A 19 -17.01 -17.86 -25.82
N PRO A 20 -18.27 -17.67 -26.24
CA PRO A 20 -19.26 -16.86 -25.50
C PRO A 20 -19.85 -17.59 -24.28
N LEU A 21 -19.12 -18.54 -23.69
CA LEU A 21 -19.58 -19.39 -22.60
C LEU A 21 -18.95 -18.94 -21.27
N ALA A 22 -19.27 -17.73 -20.81
CA ALA A 22 -19.11 -17.33 -19.41
C ALA A 22 -19.95 -16.10 -19.01
N ARG A 23 -21.16 -15.93 -19.56
CA ARG A 23 -22.17 -15.06 -18.92
C ARG A 23 -23.19 -15.95 -18.21
N ALA A 24 -22.78 -16.61 -17.12
CA ALA A 24 -23.64 -17.54 -16.41
C ALA A 24 -23.47 -17.59 -14.87
N ALA A 25 -22.43 -16.98 -14.29
CA ALA A 25 -22.30 -16.87 -12.84
C ALA A 25 -22.27 -15.39 -12.42
N THR A 26 -23.32 -14.96 -11.73
CA THR A 26 -23.36 -13.64 -11.08
C THR A 26 -22.43 -13.58 -9.88
N CYS A 27 -22.13 -14.71 -9.24
CA CYS A 27 -21.33 -14.78 -8.03
C CYS A 27 -20.08 -15.66 -8.15
N LYS A 28 -18.99 -15.24 -7.51
CA LYS A 28 -17.78 -16.02 -7.28
C LYS A 28 -18.09 -17.24 -6.41
N CYS A 29 -17.39 -18.34 -6.68
CA CYS A 29 -17.52 -19.56 -5.91
C CYS A 29 -16.68 -19.50 -4.63
N LEU A 30 -17.32 -19.80 -3.49
CA LEU A 30 -16.72 -19.85 -2.15
C LEU A 30 -16.63 -21.29 -1.63
N SER A 31 -15.75 -21.53 -0.66
CA SER A 31 -15.48 -22.86 -0.12
C SER A 31 -16.66 -23.59 0.53
N SER A 32 -17.70 -22.86 0.93
CA SER A 32 -18.92 -23.41 1.50
C SER A 32 -19.97 -23.80 0.45
N GLN A 33 -19.72 -23.53 -0.83
CA GLN A 33 -20.72 -23.67 -1.89
C GLN A 33 -20.52 -24.93 -2.74
N PRO A 34 -21.58 -25.49 -3.36
CA PRO A 34 -21.49 -26.70 -4.18
C PRO A 34 -20.63 -26.57 -5.44
N CYS A 35 -20.39 -25.35 -5.93
CA CYS A 35 -19.51 -25.08 -7.06
C CYS A 35 -18.03 -25.26 -6.72
N TRP A 36 -17.68 -25.40 -5.43
CA TRP A 36 -16.29 -25.45 -4.99
C TRP A 36 -15.58 -26.67 -5.59
N PRO A 37 -14.31 -26.54 -6.02
CA PRO A 37 -13.62 -27.64 -6.68
C PRO A 37 -13.53 -28.87 -5.78
N SER A 38 -13.67 -30.04 -6.39
CA SER A 38 -13.55 -31.31 -5.67
C SER A 38 -12.10 -31.59 -5.26
N ALA A 39 -11.91 -32.54 -4.34
CA ALA A 39 -10.57 -32.99 -3.94
C ALA A 39 -9.71 -33.44 -5.14
N SER A 40 -10.31 -34.09 -6.15
CA SER A 40 -9.57 -34.50 -7.35
C SER A 40 -9.14 -33.31 -8.22
N ASN A 41 -9.92 -32.22 -8.25
CA ASN A 41 -9.52 -30.99 -8.92
C ASN A 41 -8.34 -30.33 -8.21
N PHE A 42 -8.34 -30.28 -6.87
CA PHE A 42 -7.19 -29.78 -6.11
C PHE A 42 -5.95 -30.67 -6.25
N LEU A 43 -6.10 -32.00 -6.33
CA LEU A 43 -4.98 -32.89 -6.64
C LEU A 43 -4.39 -32.61 -8.03
N GLN A 44 -5.24 -32.29 -9.01
CA GLN A 44 -4.77 -31.88 -10.34
C GLN A 44 -3.98 -30.57 -10.27
N LEU A 45 -4.47 -29.55 -9.56
CA LEU A 45 -3.73 -28.31 -9.36
C LEU A 45 -2.40 -28.57 -8.64
N ALA A 46 -2.42 -29.39 -7.58
CA ALA A 46 -1.23 -29.75 -6.81
C ALA A 46 -0.14 -30.41 -7.67
N SER A 47 -0.51 -31.12 -8.74
CA SER A 47 0.45 -31.70 -9.69
C SER A 47 1.07 -30.70 -10.67
N GLN A 48 0.54 -29.48 -10.74
CA GLN A 48 0.97 -28.42 -11.66
C GLN A 48 1.83 -27.35 -10.98
N VAL A 49 1.85 -27.32 -9.65
CA VAL A 49 2.58 -26.33 -8.86
C VAL A 49 3.82 -26.95 -8.21
N SER A 50 4.82 -26.11 -7.95
CA SER A 50 6.12 -26.52 -7.43
C SER A 50 6.12 -26.86 -5.93
N GLN A 51 5.13 -26.36 -5.17
CA GLN A 51 4.96 -26.60 -3.74
C GLN A 51 3.61 -27.27 -3.47
N PRO A 52 3.48 -28.04 -2.38
CA PRO A 52 2.17 -28.48 -1.91
C PRO A 52 1.21 -27.30 -1.73
N LEU A 53 -0.08 -27.53 -1.99
CA LEU A 53 -1.09 -26.51 -1.69
C LEU A 53 -1.05 -26.16 -0.20
N ILE A 54 -1.13 -24.86 0.09
CA ILE A 54 -1.16 -24.35 1.46
C ILE A 54 -2.59 -24.32 1.97
N TYR A 55 -2.76 -24.48 3.28
CA TYR A 55 -4.04 -24.40 3.99
C TYR A 55 -3.91 -23.35 5.09
N PRO A 56 -4.07 -22.05 4.76
CA PRO A 56 -3.86 -20.98 5.72
C PRO A 56 -4.82 -21.10 6.91
N VAL A 57 -4.30 -20.88 8.11
CA VAL A 57 -5.07 -20.89 9.37
C VAL A 57 -4.75 -19.62 10.16
N PRO A 58 -5.68 -19.15 11.02
CA PRO A 58 -5.37 -18.04 11.93
C PRO A 58 -4.13 -18.34 12.76
N PRO A 59 -3.16 -17.41 12.88
CA PRO A 59 -1.96 -17.65 13.69
C PRO A 59 -2.31 -18.01 15.14
N ALA A 60 -3.27 -17.32 15.74
CA ALA A 60 -3.73 -17.59 17.11
C ALA A 60 -4.32 -19.01 17.31
N SER A 61 -4.57 -19.80 16.26
CA SER A 61 -5.09 -21.17 16.37
C SER A 61 -4.21 -22.09 17.22
N ALA A 62 -2.90 -21.84 17.31
CA ALA A 62 -2.00 -22.59 18.19
C ALA A 62 -2.33 -22.48 19.68
N CYS A 63 -3.10 -21.46 20.07
CA CYS A 63 -3.55 -21.24 21.44
C CYS A 63 -4.83 -22.02 21.78
N TYR A 64 -5.42 -22.74 20.82
CA TYR A 64 -6.67 -23.46 20.99
C TYR A 64 -6.49 -24.98 20.87
N PRO A 65 -7.18 -25.79 21.71
CA PRO A 65 -7.15 -27.24 21.59
C PRO A 65 -7.85 -27.78 20.31
N PRO A 66 -7.32 -28.83 19.66
CA PRO A 66 -6.03 -29.46 19.96
C PRO A 66 -4.88 -28.54 19.54
N PHE A 67 -3.87 -28.38 20.41
CA PHE A 67 -2.72 -27.47 20.26
C PHE A 67 -1.76 -27.91 19.14
N ASN A 68 -2.25 -28.04 17.92
CA ASN A 68 -1.49 -28.44 16.75
C ASN A 68 -1.69 -27.40 15.66
N SER A 69 -0.72 -26.50 15.54
CA SER A 69 -0.62 -25.59 14.41
C SER A 69 0.75 -25.74 13.77
N SER A 70 0.81 -25.53 12.46
CA SER A 70 2.07 -25.39 11.73
C SER A 70 2.82 -24.09 12.05
N ALA A 71 2.23 -23.19 12.86
CA ALA A 71 2.73 -21.85 13.15
C ALA A 71 3.51 -21.74 14.48
N GLY A 72 3.67 -22.83 15.23
CA GLY A 72 4.44 -22.85 16.48
C GLY A 72 3.59 -23.07 17.74
N SER A 73 4.19 -22.85 18.91
CA SER A 73 3.50 -22.93 20.21
C SER A 73 2.70 -21.66 20.52
N CYS A 74 1.68 -21.73 21.39
CA CYS A 74 0.92 -20.53 21.77
C CYS A 74 1.83 -19.39 22.31
N ALA A 75 2.78 -19.73 23.21
CA ALA A 75 3.68 -18.74 23.80
C ALA A 75 4.62 -18.09 22.76
N GLU A 76 5.03 -18.85 21.74
CA GLU A 76 5.83 -18.33 20.61
C GLU A 76 5.01 -17.35 19.77
N ILE A 77 3.78 -17.72 19.43
CA ILE A 77 2.87 -16.89 18.63
C ILE A 77 2.48 -15.61 19.36
N GLU A 78 2.23 -15.67 20.67
CA GLU A 78 2.00 -14.48 21.50
C GLU A 78 3.24 -13.57 21.55
N GLY A 79 4.45 -14.15 21.60
CA GLY A 79 5.71 -13.41 21.60
C GLY A 79 5.97 -12.63 20.31
N HIS A 80 5.41 -13.08 19.18
CA HIS A 80 5.54 -12.42 17.87
C HIS A 80 4.29 -11.66 17.42
N LEU A 81 3.29 -11.46 18.30
CA LEU A 81 2.03 -10.79 17.94
C LEU A 81 2.25 -9.47 17.20
N LEU A 82 3.15 -8.63 17.70
CA LEU A 82 3.45 -7.31 17.16
C LEU A 82 4.55 -7.32 16.09
N ASP A 83 5.20 -8.46 15.82
CA ASP A 83 6.33 -8.56 14.90
C ASP A 83 5.85 -8.67 13.44
N ASP A 84 5.91 -7.56 12.71
CA ASP A 84 5.46 -7.50 11.33
C ASP A 84 6.19 -8.49 10.44
N ALA A 85 7.52 -8.63 10.60
CA ALA A 85 8.32 -9.52 9.75
C ALA A 85 7.86 -10.98 9.94
N TRP A 86 7.67 -11.41 11.18
CA TRP A 86 7.11 -12.72 11.49
C TRP A 86 5.70 -12.90 10.91
N ARG A 87 4.82 -11.90 11.05
CA ARG A 87 3.45 -11.97 10.49
C ARG A 87 3.48 -12.08 8.97
N THR A 88 4.36 -11.37 8.28
CA THR A 88 4.44 -11.43 6.81
C THR A 88 4.80 -12.80 6.27
N ASP A 89 5.49 -13.62 7.07
CA ASP A 89 5.92 -14.98 6.73
C ASP A 89 4.82 -16.03 6.93
N LEU A 90 3.64 -15.63 7.43
CA LEU A 90 2.50 -16.51 7.64
C LEU A 90 1.41 -16.27 6.60
N PRO A 91 0.97 -17.28 5.83
CA PRO A 91 -0.08 -17.10 4.83
C PRO A 91 -1.43 -16.72 5.46
N GLY A 92 -1.68 -17.11 6.72
CA GLY A 92 -2.92 -16.78 7.45
C GLY A 92 -2.94 -15.44 8.20
N ALA A 93 -1.82 -14.72 8.31
CA ALA A 93 -1.77 -13.48 9.08
C ALA A 93 -2.06 -12.23 8.24
N MET A 94 -2.62 -11.20 8.84
CA MET A 94 -2.59 -9.82 8.34
C MET A 94 -1.80 -8.98 9.35
N ILE A 95 -1.23 -7.85 8.93
CA ILE A 95 -0.61 -6.92 9.86
C ILE A 95 -1.66 -6.34 10.81
N SER A 96 -2.82 -5.95 10.28
CA SER A 96 -3.98 -5.53 11.06
C SER A 96 -4.96 -6.70 11.26
N THR A 97 -5.09 -7.17 12.51
CA THR A 97 -5.80 -8.42 12.86
C THR A 97 -7.31 -8.35 12.64
N ASN A 98 -7.92 -7.17 12.56
CA ASN A 98 -9.32 -7.02 12.17
C ASN A 98 -9.61 -7.64 10.79
N PHE A 99 -8.64 -7.64 9.87
CA PHE A 99 -8.81 -8.24 8.54
C PHE A 99 -8.64 -9.77 8.53
N GLU A 100 -8.24 -10.37 9.65
CA GLU A 100 -8.32 -11.82 9.86
C GLU A 100 -9.72 -12.25 10.30
N SER A 101 -10.48 -11.33 10.91
CA SER A 101 -11.84 -11.58 11.40
C SER A 101 -12.93 -11.24 10.39
N TYR A 102 -14.10 -11.86 10.52
CA TYR A 102 -15.30 -11.55 9.72
C TYR A 102 -16.46 -11.16 10.63
N THR A 103 -17.15 -10.07 10.32
CA THR A 103 -18.36 -9.65 11.06
C THR A 103 -19.61 -10.01 10.25
N PHE A 104 -20.50 -10.81 10.83
CA PHE A 104 -21.79 -11.17 10.23
C PHE A 104 -22.82 -10.03 10.39
N ASP A 105 -23.85 -10.04 9.53
CA ASP A 105 -24.95 -9.06 9.58
C ASP A 105 -25.71 -9.04 10.91
N ASN A 106 -25.74 -10.18 11.62
CA ASN A 106 -26.35 -10.29 12.95
C ASN A 106 -25.46 -9.68 14.07
N GLY A 107 -24.29 -9.15 13.72
CA GLY A 107 -23.34 -8.53 14.64
C GLY A 107 -22.38 -9.48 15.34
N THR A 108 -22.44 -10.80 15.09
CA THR A 108 -21.43 -11.74 15.59
C THR A 108 -20.13 -11.65 14.81
N ILE A 109 -19.00 -11.90 15.47
CA ILE A 109 -17.66 -11.85 14.87
C ILE A 109 -17.08 -13.26 14.82
N ASP A 110 -16.75 -13.73 13.62
CA ASP A 110 -15.96 -14.92 13.37
C ASP A 110 -14.48 -14.56 13.41
N ALA A 111 -13.78 -14.99 14.45
CA ALA A 111 -12.37 -14.64 14.66
C ALA A 111 -11.64 -15.76 15.40
N CYS A 112 -10.32 -15.65 15.43
CA CYS A 112 -9.46 -16.42 16.31
C CYS A 112 -8.60 -15.43 17.09
N TYR A 113 -8.92 -15.25 18.37
CA TYR A 113 -8.30 -14.21 19.19
C TYR A 113 -7.02 -14.73 19.85
N TYR A 114 -6.05 -13.85 20.05
CA TYR A 114 -4.88 -14.16 20.85
C TYR A 114 -5.25 -14.28 22.33
N ASN A 115 -6.17 -13.43 22.80
CA ASN A 115 -6.71 -13.49 24.15
C ASN A 115 -7.73 -14.63 24.30
N VAL A 116 -7.23 -15.83 24.57
CA VAL A 116 -8.07 -17.02 24.82
C VAL A 116 -9.01 -16.89 26.02
N LEU A 117 -8.75 -15.95 26.94
CA LEU A 117 -9.62 -15.71 28.11
C LEU A 117 -10.98 -15.12 27.74
N LEU A 118 -11.15 -14.67 26.49
CA LEU A 118 -12.46 -14.27 25.95
C LEU A 118 -13.45 -15.45 25.91
N GLY A 119 -12.98 -16.70 25.97
CA GLY A 119 -13.85 -17.89 25.98
C GLY A 119 -14.59 -18.13 24.67
N VAL A 120 -14.15 -17.49 23.58
CA VAL A 120 -14.69 -17.65 22.23
C VAL A 120 -13.86 -18.68 21.47
N PRO A 121 -14.47 -19.67 20.79
CA PRO A 121 -13.73 -20.61 19.96
C PRO A 121 -12.96 -19.92 18.83
N CYS A 122 -11.84 -20.52 18.42
CA CYS A 122 -11.09 -20.06 17.26
C CYS A 122 -11.82 -20.43 15.96
N HIS A 123 -12.03 -19.44 15.10
CA HIS A 123 -12.64 -19.62 13.79
C HIS A 123 -11.78 -19.03 12.67
N GLN A 124 -12.06 -19.44 11.43
CA GLN A 124 -11.29 -19.07 10.25
C GLN A 124 -11.37 -17.57 9.90
N GLY A 125 -12.51 -16.93 10.18
CA GLY A 125 -12.72 -15.52 9.82
C GLY A 125 -12.60 -15.26 8.32
N ASN A 126 -11.79 -14.27 7.95
CA ASN A 126 -11.53 -13.90 6.56
C ASN A 126 -10.41 -14.71 5.91
N ILE A 127 -9.75 -15.59 6.63
CA ILE A 127 -8.56 -16.29 6.12
C ILE A 127 -8.96 -17.29 5.03
N ALA A 128 -8.31 -17.21 3.87
CA ALA A 128 -8.53 -18.13 2.77
C ALA A 128 -8.27 -19.58 3.21
N VAL A 129 -9.03 -20.54 2.67
CA VAL A 129 -9.02 -21.93 3.19
C VAL A 129 -8.00 -22.84 2.53
N ILE A 130 -7.56 -22.47 1.33
CA ILE A 130 -6.56 -23.20 0.54
C ILE A 130 -5.93 -22.24 -0.47
N GLY A 131 -4.68 -22.49 -0.86
CA GLY A 131 -4.01 -21.66 -1.85
C GLY A 131 -2.75 -22.28 -2.44
N VAL A 132 -2.09 -21.47 -3.27
CA VAL A 132 -0.79 -21.77 -3.88
C VAL A 132 0.25 -20.83 -3.29
N ASP A 133 1.32 -21.41 -2.74
CA ASP A 133 2.55 -20.70 -2.43
C ASP A 133 3.42 -20.63 -3.69
N ALA A 134 3.37 -19.51 -4.38
CA ALA A 134 3.99 -19.37 -5.69
C ALA A 134 5.51 -19.17 -5.55
N ARG A 135 6.27 -20.02 -6.25
CA ARG A 135 7.74 -19.93 -6.35
C ARG A 135 8.22 -19.63 -7.76
N SER A 136 7.31 -19.63 -8.74
CA SER A 136 7.62 -19.47 -10.16
C SER A 136 6.45 -18.86 -10.93
N VAL A 137 6.72 -18.41 -12.16
CA VAL A 137 5.69 -17.95 -13.10
C VAL A 137 4.65 -19.05 -13.37
N SER A 138 5.09 -20.31 -13.54
CA SER A 138 4.18 -21.43 -13.78
C SER A 138 3.23 -21.71 -12.63
N ASP A 139 3.65 -21.49 -11.38
CA ASP A 139 2.76 -21.63 -10.22
C ASP A 139 1.64 -20.59 -10.25
N ILE A 140 1.99 -19.34 -10.57
CA ILE A 140 1.02 -18.25 -10.73
C ILE A 140 0.05 -18.59 -11.87
N GLN A 141 0.55 -19.01 -13.03
CA GLN A 141 -0.30 -19.37 -14.17
C GLN A 141 -1.25 -20.52 -13.83
N ALA A 142 -0.78 -21.56 -13.13
CA ALA A 142 -1.61 -22.67 -12.68
C ALA A 142 -2.72 -22.19 -11.72
N ALA A 143 -2.38 -21.35 -10.75
CA ALA A 143 -3.34 -20.79 -9.79
C ALA A 143 -4.38 -19.88 -10.45
N VAL A 144 -3.95 -18.98 -11.33
CA VAL A 144 -4.83 -18.05 -12.09
C VAL A 144 -5.79 -18.83 -12.98
N ASN A 145 -5.28 -19.79 -13.76
CA ASN A 145 -6.10 -20.60 -14.64
C ASN A 145 -7.09 -21.47 -13.86
N PHE A 146 -6.69 -21.99 -12.70
CA PHE A 146 -7.58 -22.75 -11.82
C PHE A 146 -8.70 -21.87 -11.24
N ALA A 147 -8.35 -20.68 -10.72
CA ALA A 147 -9.32 -19.74 -10.18
C ALA A 147 -10.31 -19.27 -11.26
N ALA A 148 -9.83 -18.98 -12.47
CA ALA A 148 -10.68 -18.62 -13.62
C ALA A 148 -11.61 -19.77 -14.01
N LYS A 149 -11.10 -21.00 -14.13
CA LYS A 149 -11.87 -22.19 -14.53
C LYS A 149 -13.05 -22.47 -13.60
N PHE A 150 -12.85 -22.31 -12.29
CA PHE A 150 -13.87 -22.58 -11.28
C PHE A 150 -14.57 -21.31 -10.76
N TYR A 151 -14.28 -20.16 -11.37
CA TYR A 151 -14.82 -18.84 -11.00
C TYR A 151 -14.70 -18.55 -9.49
N LEU A 152 -13.54 -18.85 -8.91
CA LEU A 152 -13.30 -18.73 -7.48
C LEU A 152 -13.20 -17.27 -7.05
N ARG A 153 -13.52 -16.98 -5.79
CA ARG A 153 -13.06 -15.75 -5.12
C ARG A 153 -11.54 -15.87 -4.96
N LEU A 154 -10.79 -15.30 -5.89
CA LEU A 154 -9.32 -15.26 -5.83
C LEU A 154 -8.87 -14.11 -4.93
N VAL A 155 -7.96 -14.40 -4.02
CA VAL A 155 -7.26 -13.42 -3.20
C VAL A 155 -5.78 -13.53 -3.47
N VAL A 156 -5.14 -12.39 -3.71
CA VAL A 156 -3.69 -12.30 -3.90
C VAL A 156 -3.09 -11.70 -2.66
N LYS A 157 -2.19 -12.44 -2.02
CA LYS A 157 -1.48 -11.97 -0.84
C LYS A 157 0.01 -11.88 -1.13
N ASN A 158 0.58 -10.73 -0.77
CA ASN A 158 2.01 -10.57 -0.61
C ASN A 158 2.34 -10.65 0.89
N THR A 159 2.36 -9.51 1.56
CA THR A 159 2.78 -9.39 2.98
C THR A 159 1.61 -9.36 3.97
N GLY A 160 0.41 -8.96 3.56
CA GLY A 160 -0.73 -8.76 4.47
C GLY A 160 -0.78 -7.38 5.15
N HIS A 161 -0.03 -6.40 4.62
CA HIS A 161 -0.01 -5.00 5.08
C HIS A 161 -1.26 -4.17 4.71
N ASP A 162 -2.21 -4.74 3.98
CA ASP A 162 -3.30 -3.96 3.39
C ASP A 162 -4.32 -3.44 4.42
N TYR A 163 -4.56 -2.12 4.44
CA TYR A 163 -5.49 -1.46 5.35
C TYR A 163 -6.97 -1.49 4.89
N LEU A 164 -7.28 -2.16 3.78
CA LEU A 164 -8.63 -2.26 3.21
C LEU A 164 -9.08 -3.73 3.01
N SER A 165 -8.39 -4.70 3.62
CA SER A 165 -8.65 -6.14 3.47
C SER A 165 -8.49 -6.69 2.04
N ARG A 166 -7.78 -6.01 1.14
CA ARG A 166 -7.69 -6.39 -0.28
C ARG A 166 -6.88 -7.68 -0.53
N SER A 167 -6.11 -8.13 0.46
CA SER A 167 -5.32 -9.37 0.40
C SER A 167 -5.86 -10.50 1.28
N MET A 168 -7.13 -10.45 1.68
CA MET A 168 -7.78 -11.49 2.48
C MET A 168 -9.30 -11.54 2.21
N ALA A 169 -9.91 -12.73 2.16
CA ALA A 169 -11.37 -12.85 2.02
C ALA A 169 -11.88 -14.24 2.47
N ARG A 170 -13.02 -14.24 3.18
CA ARG A 170 -13.66 -15.45 3.69
C ARG A 170 -13.99 -16.45 2.58
N GLY A 171 -13.60 -17.70 2.77
CA GLY A 171 -13.92 -18.80 1.85
C GLY A 171 -13.25 -18.70 0.48
N ALA A 172 -12.24 -17.83 0.34
CA ALA A 172 -11.50 -17.61 -0.88
C ALA A 172 -10.43 -18.67 -1.15
N PHE A 173 -9.94 -18.67 -2.39
CA PHE A 173 -8.72 -19.33 -2.83
C PHE A 173 -7.56 -18.32 -2.85
N MET A 174 -6.45 -18.64 -2.20
CA MET A 174 -5.29 -17.76 -2.08
C MET A 174 -4.22 -18.04 -3.14
N LEU A 175 -3.65 -16.97 -3.67
CA LEU A 175 -2.35 -16.97 -4.34
C LEU A 175 -1.38 -16.14 -3.49
N TRP A 176 -0.36 -16.79 -2.94
CA TRP A 176 0.62 -16.15 -2.07
C TRP A 176 1.94 -15.94 -2.83
N THR A 177 2.36 -14.68 -2.97
CA THR A 177 3.53 -14.29 -3.78
C THR A 177 4.78 -14.01 -2.94
N HIS A 178 4.68 -14.12 -1.61
CA HIS A 178 5.71 -13.70 -0.65
C HIS A 178 7.09 -14.33 -0.92
N HIS A 179 7.13 -15.54 -1.46
CA HIS A 179 8.37 -16.26 -1.67
C HIS A 179 9.05 -16.05 -3.03
N LEU A 180 8.52 -15.15 -3.86
CA LEU A 180 9.21 -14.67 -5.07
C LEU A 180 10.26 -13.63 -4.66
N LYS A 181 11.40 -14.11 -4.16
CA LYS A 181 12.45 -13.32 -3.50
C LYS A 181 13.66 -12.97 -4.38
N ASP A 182 13.59 -13.23 -5.70
CA ASP A 182 14.71 -12.94 -6.59
C ASP A 182 15.03 -11.43 -6.63
N ILE A 183 16.31 -11.08 -6.57
CA ILE A 183 16.80 -9.71 -6.69
C ILE A 183 17.98 -9.68 -7.65
N ALA A 184 17.95 -8.76 -8.63
CA ALA A 184 19.02 -8.60 -9.61
C ALA A 184 19.30 -7.11 -9.89
N TYR A 185 20.57 -6.71 -9.75
CA TYR A 185 21.05 -5.39 -10.16
C TYR A 185 21.63 -5.42 -11.58
N ASP A 186 21.36 -4.37 -12.35
CA ASP A 186 21.93 -4.14 -13.68
C ASP A 186 22.32 -2.66 -13.81
N ASP A 187 23.60 -2.39 -14.13
CA ASP A 187 24.15 -1.02 -14.26
C ASP A 187 23.79 -0.38 -15.61
N ALA A 188 23.30 -1.16 -16.58
CA ALA A 188 22.97 -0.72 -17.92
C ALA A 188 21.70 -1.41 -18.47
N PHE A 189 20.67 -1.52 -17.62
CA PHE A 189 19.40 -2.16 -17.93
C PHE A 189 18.73 -1.54 -19.16
N VAL A 190 18.34 -2.39 -20.11
CA VAL A 190 17.54 -2.03 -21.29
C VAL A 190 16.15 -2.65 -21.13
N PRO A 191 15.07 -1.84 -21.14
CA PRO A 191 13.72 -2.37 -21.10
C PRO A 191 13.45 -3.34 -22.26
N SER A 192 12.75 -4.43 -21.99
CA SER A 192 12.39 -5.41 -23.02
C SER A 192 11.61 -4.74 -24.16
N GLY A 193 11.92 -5.09 -25.41
CA GLY A 193 11.29 -4.52 -26.60
C GLY A 193 11.71 -3.09 -26.95
N ALA A 194 12.65 -2.48 -26.20
CA ALA A 194 13.17 -1.16 -26.53
C ALA A 194 14.03 -1.20 -27.82
N PRO A 195 14.03 -0.13 -28.63
CA PRO A 195 14.90 -0.03 -29.80
C PRO A 195 16.38 0.06 -29.41
N SER A 196 17.28 -0.27 -30.34
CA SER A 196 18.75 -0.33 -30.09
C SER A 196 19.39 0.97 -29.57
N ASN A 197 18.73 2.11 -29.74
CA ASN A 197 19.18 3.43 -29.28
C ASN A 197 18.44 3.92 -28.03
N ALA A 198 17.66 3.06 -27.38
CA ALA A 198 16.98 3.41 -26.14
C ALA A 198 17.98 3.71 -25.01
N PRO A 199 17.62 4.61 -24.08
CA PRO A 199 18.45 4.86 -22.91
C PRO A 199 18.57 3.60 -22.04
N THR A 200 19.73 3.44 -21.39
CA THR A 200 19.94 2.43 -20.36
C THR A 200 19.69 3.01 -18.98
N TYR A 201 19.34 2.16 -18.01
CA TYR A 201 19.07 2.54 -16.64
C TYR A 201 19.96 1.77 -15.67
N LYS A 202 20.31 2.39 -14.53
CA LYS A 202 20.81 1.64 -13.38
C LYS A 202 19.62 1.12 -12.60
N ALA A 203 19.39 -0.19 -12.62
CA ALA A 203 18.13 -0.75 -12.19
C ALA A 203 18.30 -1.89 -11.19
N LEU A 204 17.32 -2.01 -10.30
CA LEU A 204 17.16 -3.16 -9.41
C LEU A 204 15.83 -3.84 -9.76
N THR A 205 15.90 -5.09 -10.21
CA THR A 205 14.73 -5.94 -10.40
C THR A 205 14.49 -6.73 -9.13
N VAL A 206 13.27 -6.67 -8.61
CA VAL A 206 12.84 -7.38 -7.41
C VAL A 206 11.64 -8.26 -7.73
N GLY A 207 11.65 -9.49 -7.24
CA GLY A 207 10.50 -10.39 -7.27
C GLY A 207 9.34 -9.84 -6.45
N ALA A 208 8.12 -10.28 -6.76
CA ALA A 208 6.90 -9.77 -6.14
C ALA A 208 6.90 -9.87 -4.60
N GLY A 209 7.57 -10.89 -4.06
CA GLY A 209 7.65 -11.17 -2.63
C GLY A 209 8.73 -10.40 -1.88
N VAL A 210 9.66 -9.75 -2.59
CA VAL A 210 10.74 -8.95 -1.96
C VAL A 210 10.13 -7.82 -1.13
N GLN A 211 10.59 -7.68 0.10
CA GLN A 211 10.23 -6.62 1.04
C GLN A 211 11.28 -5.50 1.01
N TRP A 212 10.91 -4.31 1.49
CA TRP A 212 11.77 -3.14 1.38
C TRP A 212 13.13 -3.31 2.07
N TYR A 213 13.20 -3.98 3.23
CA TYR A 213 14.50 -4.22 3.88
C TYR A 213 15.48 -5.01 3.00
N GLU A 214 14.97 -5.99 2.23
CA GLU A 214 15.77 -6.81 1.30
C GLU A 214 16.21 -5.96 0.10
N ALA A 215 15.29 -5.20 -0.49
CA ALA A 215 15.58 -4.33 -1.63
C ALA A 215 16.59 -3.22 -1.28
N TYR A 216 16.48 -2.62 -0.09
CA TYR A 216 17.41 -1.61 0.39
C TYR A 216 18.81 -2.17 0.60
N ALA A 217 18.93 -3.32 1.26
CA ALA A 217 20.22 -3.97 1.47
C ALA A 217 20.90 -4.32 0.13
N ALA A 218 20.14 -4.81 -0.85
CA ALA A 218 20.65 -5.10 -2.18
C ALA A 218 21.10 -3.84 -2.94
N ALA A 219 20.32 -2.75 -2.90
CA ALA A 219 20.70 -1.49 -3.53
C ALA A 219 21.98 -0.90 -2.91
N ASP A 220 22.07 -0.87 -1.58
CA ASP A 220 23.21 -0.33 -0.84
C ASP A 220 24.49 -1.13 -1.12
N ALA A 221 24.39 -2.47 -1.24
CA ALA A 221 25.50 -3.35 -1.64
C ALA A 221 26.09 -3.02 -3.03
N HIS A 222 25.30 -2.39 -3.90
CA HIS A 222 25.74 -1.91 -5.22
C HIS A 222 26.05 -0.39 -5.23
N GLY A 223 26.12 0.26 -4.07
CA GLY A 223 26.38 1.68 -3.96
C GLY A 223 25.24 2.54 -4.50
N ARG A 224 24.00 2.04 -4.43
CA ARG A 224 22.79 2.69 -4.95
C ARG A 224 21.78 2.99 -3.84
N ALA A 225 21.00 4.04 -4.05
CA ALA A 225 19.77 4.30 -3.31
C ALA A 225 18.55 3.91 -4.16
N ILE A 226 17.43 3.57 -3.52
CA ILE A 226 16.18 3.23 -4.17
C ILE A 226 15.01 3.88 -3.43
N VAL A 227 14.01 4.36 -4.16
CA VAL A 227 12.79 4.96 -3.61
C VAL A 227 11.89 3.83 -3.10
N GLY A 228 11.66 3.78 -1.79
CA GLY A 228 10.86 2.74 -1.15
C GLY A 228 10.09 3.21 0.07
N GLY A 229 9.30 2.31 0.66
CA GLY A 229 8.49 2.55 1.85
C GLY A 229 9.31 2.57 3.15
N GLU A 230 8.82 3.30 4.15
CA GLU A 230 9.48 3.41 5.46
C GLU A 230 9.37 2.13 6.30
N CYS A 231 8.20 1.47 6.27
CA CYS A 231 8.00 0.18 6.92
C CYS A 231 8.79 -0.93 6.19
N PRO A 232 9.82 -1.54 6.82
CA PRO A 232 10.76 -2.41 6.13
C PRO A 232 10.13 -3.72 5.62
N SER A 233 9.10 -4.21 6.32
CA SER A 233 8.37 -5.43 5.98
C SER A 233 7.33 -5.24 4.86
N VAL A 234 7.11 -4.02 4.35
CA VAL A 234 6.19 -3.79 3.22
C VAL A 234 6.78 -4.37 1.93
N GLY A 235 5.92 -4.97 1.10
CA GLY A 235 6.32 -5.63 -0.15
C GLY A 235 6.70 -4.64 -1.27
N ALA A 236 7.95 -4.67 -1.69
CA ALA A 236 8.50 -3.85 -2.76
C ALA A 236 7.95 -4.22 -4.15
N GLY A 237 7.44 -5.44 -4.35
CA GLY A 237 6.76 -5.87 -5.58
C GLY A 237 5.24 -6.02 -5.46
N GLY A 238 4.64 -5.52 -4.37
CA GLY A 238 3.23 -5.72 -4.02
C GLY A 238 2.29 -4.55 -4.33
N GLY A 239 1.34 -4.30 -3.42
CA GLY A 239 0.38 -3.19 -3.54
C GLY A 239 0.99 -1.80 -3.35
N TRP A 240 2.13 -1.69 -2.63
CA TRP A 240 2.84 -0.42 -2.41
C TRP A 240 3.15 0.31 -3.73
N PRO A 241 3.88 -0.29 -4.69
CA PRO A 241 4.17 0.42 -5.95
C PRO A 241 2.94 0.57 -6.84
N GLN A 242 2.02 -0.39 -6.79
CA GLN A 242 0.84 -0.40 -7.64
C GLN A 242 -0.19 0.67 -7.23
N GLY A 243 -0.18 1.12 -5.97
CA GLY A 243 -1.02 2.23 -5.50
C GLY A 243 -0.34 3.61 -5.51
N GLY A 244 0.96 3.68 -5.83
CA GLY A 244 1.76 4.90 -5.82
C GLY A 244 3.08 4.70 -5.10
N GLY A 245 3.03 4.49 -3.79
CA GLY A 245 4.21 4.27 -2.95
C GLY A 245 4.95 5.57 -2.64
N HIS A 246 4.66 6.19 -1.50
CA HIS A 246 5.43 7.35 -1.04
C HIS A 246 6.69 6.94 -0.28
N SER A 247 7.65 7.85 -0.23
CA SER A 247 8.96 7.66 0.39
C SER A 247 9.44 8.98 0.97
N ASN A 248 10.35 8.90 1.95
CA ASN A 248 11.16 10.05 2.33
C ASN A 248 12.03 10.58 1.17
N LEU A 249 12.24 9.77 0.12
CA LEU A 249 12.91 10.19 -1.10
C LEU A 249 11.97 10.80 -2.16
N SER A 250 10.65 10.82 -1.93
CA SER A 250 9.66 11.29 -2.90
C SER A 250 9.87 12.75 -3.35
N PRO A 251 10.17 13.72 -2.46
CA PRO A 251 10.44 15.09 -2.90
C PRO A 251 11.61 15.21 -3.88
N SER A 252 12.54 14.24 -3.87
CA SER A 252 13.73 14.22 -4.73
C SER A 252 13.57 13.39 -6.01
N PHE A 253 12.78 12.32 -5.98
CA PHE A 253 12.77 11.32 -7.06
C PHE A 253 11.36 10.88 -7.49
N GLY A 254 10.30 11.50 -6.96
CA GLY A 254 8.92 11.08 -7.22
C GLY A 254 8.51 9.85 -6.40
N LEU A 255 7.29 9.37 -6.62
CA LEU A 255 6.76 8.17 -5.96
C LEU A 255 7.49 6.91 -6.45
N GLY A 256 7.32 5.81 -5.72
CA GLY A 256 7.75 4.48 -6.16
C GLY A 256 7.25 4.13 -7.55
N ALA A 257 5.97 4.40 -7.83
CA ALA A 257 5.36 4.28 -9.14
C ALA A 257 6.10 5.08 -10.21
N ASP A 258 6.58 6.30 -9.91
CA ASP A 258 7.33 7.14 -10.86
C ASP A 258 8.70 6.52 -11.23
N ASN A 259 9.23 5.64 -10.38
CA ASN A 259 10.55 5.01 -10.54
C ASN A 259 10.51 3.63 -11.21
N ILE A 260 9.33 3.12 -11.57
CA ILE A 260 9.21 1.81 -12.24
C ILE A 260 9.55 1.93 -13.72
N ILE A 261 10.48 1.10 -14.17
CA ILE A 261 10.91 0.99 -15.57
C ILE A 261 10.10 -0.09 -16.30
N GLN A 262 9.86 -1.21 -15.63
CA GLN A 262 9.24 -2.40 -16.21
C GLN A 262 8.60 -3.27 -15.12
N LEU A 263 7.52 -3.98 -15.46
CA LEU A 263 6.99 -5.08 -14.65
C LEU A 263 6.86 -6.35 -15.49
N ALA A 264 6.91 -7.50 -14.83
CA ALA A 264 6.48 -8.77 -15.39
C ALA A 264 5.19 -9.21 -14.69
N VAL A 265 4.19 -9.65 -15.47
CA VAL A 265 2.81 -9.82 -14.99
C VAL A 265 2.18 -11.07 -15.59
N VAL A 266 1.42 -11.83 -14.80
CA VAL A 266 0.49 -12.85 -15.30
C VAL A 266 -0.93 -12.26 -15.35
N LEU A 267 -1.52 -12.23 -16.54
CA LEU A 267 -2.85 -11.67 -16.78
C LEU A 267 -3.97 -12.65 -16.41
N ALA A 268 -5.23 -12.20 -16.43
CA ALA A 268 -6.39 -13.01 -16.06
C ALA A 268 -6.60 -14.23 -16.99
N ASN A 269 -6.11 -14.15 -18.22
CA ASN A 269 -6.10 -15.25 -19.19
C ASN A 269 -4.92 -16.23 -19.01
N GLY A 270 -4.06 -16.01 -18.02
CA GLY A 270 -2.87 -16.81 -17.74
C GLY A 270 -1.62 -16.46 -18.56
N GLU A 271 -1.67 -15.45 -19.42
CA GLU A 271 -0.51 -15.01 -20.21
C GLU A 271 0.53 -14.30 -19.34
N TYR A 272 1.80 -14.65 -19.51
CA TYR A 272 2.93 -13.96 -18.87
C TYR A 272 3.49 -12.89 -19.81
N VAL A 273 3.34 -11.63 -19.44
CA VAL A 273 3.72 -10.47 -20.25
C VAL A 273 4.74 -9.60 -19.53
N THR A 274 5.56 -8.91 -20.32
CA THR A 274 6.38 -7.80 -19.84
C THR A 274 5.69 -6.49 -20.20
N VAL A 275 5.59 -5.55 -19.28
CA VAL A 275 4.90 -4.27 -19.49
C VAL A 275 5.85 -3.12 -19.17
N ASN A 276 5.97 -2.16 -20.09
CA ASN A 276 6.87 -1.01 -19.97
C ASN A 276 6.47 0.10 -20.97
N ALA A 277 7.33 1.10 -21.16
CA ALA A 277 7.10 2.20 -22.10
C ALA A 277 7.07 1.79 -23.60
N TYR A 278 7.43 0.55 -23.94
CA TYR A 278 7.54 0.05 -25.32
C TYR A 278 6.53 -1.05 -25.66
N GLN A 279 5.91 -1.68 -24.66
CA GLN A 279 4.92 -2.75 -24.83
C GLN A 279 3.88 -2.70 -23.71
N TYR A 280 2.61 -2.90 -24.05
CA TYR A 280 1.48 -2.83 -23.11
C TYR A 280 1.46 -1.51 -22.30
N GLN A 281 1.60 -0.37 -23.00
CA GLN A 281 1.81 0.95 -22.38
C GLN A 281 0.65 1.43 -21.51
N ASP A 282 -0.57 1.08 -21.90
CA ASP A 282 -1.80 1.31 -21.15
C ASP A 282 -1.82 0.50 -19.84
N LEU A 283 -1.52 -0.80 -19.90
CA LEU A 283 -1.39 -1.64 -18.70
C LEU A 283 -0.22 -1.19 -17.81
N PHE A 284 0.90 -0.80 -18.40
CA PHE A 284 2.05 -0.26 -17.67
C PHE A 284 1.67 1.02 -16.91
N TRP A 285 0.89 1.91 -17.54
CA TRP A 285 0.36 3.10 -16.88
C TRP A 285 -0.58 2.74 -15.72
N ALA A 286 -1.49 1.79 -15.92
CA ALA A 286 -2.46 1.36 -14.90
C ALA A 286 -1.79 0.67 -13.69
N LEU A 287 -0.77 -0.16 -13.91
CA LEU A 287 -0.03 -0.83 -12.83
C LEU A 287 0.85 0.13 -12.01
N ARG A 288 1.04 1.37 -12.47
CA ARG A 288 1.79 2.42 -11.78
C ARG A 288 0.85 3.41 -11.09
N GLY A 289 -0.04 2.93 -10.23
CA GLY A 289 -0.93 3.79 -9.43
C GLY A 289 -2.41 3.41 -9.45
N GLY A 290 -2.83 2.53 -10.34
CA GLY A 290 -4.21 2.07 -10.46
C GLY A 290 -4.68 1.08 -9.40
N GLY A 291 -3.84 0.75 -8.43
CA GLY A 291 -4.13 -0.17 -7.32
C GLY A 291 -3.76 -1.62 -7.60
N GLY A 292 -3.16 -2.28 -6.61
CA GLY A 292 -2.76 -3.68 -6.70
C GLY A 292 -3.95 -4.65 -6.72
N GLY A 293 -3.73 -5.85 -7.25
CA GLY A 293 -4.74 -6.92 -7.25
C GLY A 293 -5.92 -6.67 -8.19
N THR A 294 -5.75 -5.83 -9.21
CA THR A 294 -6.83 -5.37 -10.11
C THR A 294 -6.62 -5.74 -11.59
N TYR A 295 -5.37 -5.72 -12.09
CA TYR A 295 -5.09 -5.88 -13.53
C TYR A 295 -4.36 -7.18 -13.89
N GLY A 296 -3.76 -7.83 -12.90
CA GLY A 296 -2.89 -8.99 -13.09
C GLY A 296 -2.08 -9.31 -11.84
N ILE A 297 -1.38 -10.44 -11.86
CA ILE A 297 -0.45 -10.84 -10.81
C ILE A 297 0.95 -10.36 -11.19
N VAL A 298 1.46 -9.37 -10.48
CA VAL A 298 2.87 -8.94 -10.62
C VAL A 298 3.78 -10.08 -10.17
N VAL A 299 4.75 -10.42 -11.01
CA VAL A 299 5.81 -11.41 -10.76
C VAL A 299 7.10 -10.73 -10.30
N SER A 300 7.44 -9.61 -10.93
CA SER A 300 8.61 -8.81 -10.60
C SER A 300 8.44 -7.35 -11.03
N VAL A 301 9.17 -6.45 -10.36
CA VAL A 301 9.22 -5.03 -10.66
C VAL A 301 10.67 -4.60 -10.86
N THR A 302 10.96 -3.87 -11.92
CA THR A 302 12.26 -3.26 -12.17
C THR A 302 12.21 -1.78 -11.87
N TYR A 303 12.95 -1.36 -10.84
CA TYR A 303 13.04 0.03 -10.40
C TYR A 303 14.31 0.69 -10.92
N GLN A 304 14.20 1.97 -11.27
CA GLN A 304 15.37 2.84 -11.37
C GLN A 304 16.00 3.04 -9.99
N THR A 305 17.34 3.05 -9.95
CA THR A 305 18.13 3.36 -8.76
C THR A 305 18.88 4.69 -8.91
N HIS A 306 19.22 5.29 -7.78
CA HIS A 306 19.84 6.61 -7.68
C HIS A 306 21.21 6.53 -7.02
N ASP A 307 22.04 7.54 -7.24
CA ASP A 307 23.36 7.61 -6.60
C ASP A 307 23.18 7.77 -5.09
N ILE A 308 24.00 7.07 -4.29
CA ILE A 308 24.03 7.29 -2.84
C ILE A 308 24.46 8.73 -2.57
N GLN A 309 23.72 9.37 -1.68
CA GLN A 309 24.00 10.70 -1.18
C GLN A 309 23.98 10.67 0.35
N PRO A 310 24.81 11.48 1.03
CA PRO A 310 24.67 11.67 2.48
C PRO A 310 23.24 12.11 2.82
N THR A 311 22.69 11.52 3.88
CA THR A 311 21.35 11.84 4.36
C THR A 311 21.47 12.58 5.69
N THR A 312 20.83 13.74 5.75
CA THR A 312 20.71 14.52 6.98
C THR A 312 19.37 14.24 7.62
N SER A 313 19.33 14.13 8.95
CA SER A 313 18.09 14.10 9.71
C SER A 313 17.98 15.22 10.74
N VAL A 314 16.76 15.75 10.90
CA VAL A 314 16.39 16.70 11.95
C VAL A 314 15.18 16.13 12.69
N ASN A 315 15.40 15.79 13.96
CA ASN A 315 14.33 15.33 14.83
C ASN A 315 13.83 16.48 15.69
N LEU A 316 12.51 16.58 15.84
CA LEU A 316 11.86 17.56 16.71
C LEU A 316 10.95 16.83 17.69
N THR A 317 11.04 17.20 18.96
CA THR A 317 10.03 16.90 19.97
C THR A 317 9.51 18.22 20.52
N MET A 318 8.22 18.46 20.36
CA MET A 318 7.54 19.64 20.89
C MET A 318 6.51 19.20 21.92
N VAL A 319 6.55 19.80 23.10
CA VAL A 319 5.50 19.64 24.11
C VAL A 319 4.68 20.92 24.15
N PHE A 320 3.36 20.77 24.12
CA PHE A 320 2.38 21.85 24.12
C PHE A 320 1.69 21.94 25.48
N PRO A 321 1.99 22.96 26.31
CA PRO A 321 1.37 23.11 27.62
C PRO A 321 -0.13 23.40 27.55
N LEU A 322 -0.60 24.01 26.46
CA LEU A 322 -2.00 24.39 26.24
C LEU A 322 -2.41 24.11 24.78
N PRO A 323 -3.70 23.83 24.50
CA PRO A 323 -4.19 23.60 23.14
C PRO A 323 -3.92 24.75 22.16
N VAL A 324 -3.97 26.01 22.63
CA VAL A 324 -3.65 27.18 21.79
C VAL A 324 -2.17 27.18 21.34
N VAL A 325 -1.27 26.62 22.15
CA VAL A 325 0.15 26.49 21.79
C VAL A 325 0.30 25.43 20.68
N ALA A 326 -0.41 24.30 20.79
CA ALA A 326 -0.44 23.28 19.76
C ALA A 326 -0.95 23.86 18.43
N GLN A 327 -2.07 24.60 18.47
CA GLN A 327 -2.65 25.27 17.31
C GLN A 327 -1.64 26.21 16.64
N ASN A 328 -0.96 27.08 17.40
CA ASN A 328 0.01 28.02 16.87
C ASN A 328 1.25 27.32 16.29
N ALA A 329 1.78 26.32 16.99
CA ALA A 329 2.95 25.56 16.52
C ALA A 329 2.64 24.76 15.24
N MET A 330 1.48 24.10 15.17
CA MET A 330 1.05 23.37 13.98
C MET A 330 0.74 24.30 12.81
N THR A 331 0.18 25.49 13.08
CA THR A 331 -0.02 26.53 12.04
C THR A 331 1.32 26.91 11.41
N GLU A 332 2.34 27.16 12.22
CA GLU A 332 3.68 27.48 11.72
C GLU A 332 4.34 26.30 11.00
N LEU A 333 4.10 25.06 11.46
CA LEU A 333 4.58 23.87 10.77
C LEU A 333 3.99 23.75 9.35
N PHE A 334 2.66 23.77 9.21
CA PHE A 334 2.03 23.64 7.88
C PHE A 334 2.40 24.78 6.95
N LYS A 335 2.62 25.97 7.48
CA LYS A 335 3.09 27.13 6.70
C LYS A 335 4.48 26.93 6.10
N ILE A 336 5.42 26.29 6.82
CA ILE A 336 6.80 26.11 6.33
C ILE A 336 6.99 24.83 5.50
N LEU A 337 6.14 23.82 5.68
CA LEU A 337 6.27 22.52 5.03
C LEU A 337 6.46 22.59 3.50
N PRO A 338 5.71 23.43 2.76
CA PRO A 338 5.98 23.62 1.33
C PRO A 338 7.42 24.08 1.03
N SER A 339 7.99 24.98 1.85
CA SER A 339 9.36 25.47 1.64
C SER A 339 10.42 24.42 1.99
N LEU A 340 10.15 23.58 3.00
CA LEU A 340 10.99 22.42 3.32
C LEU A 340 11.04 21.44 2.14
N GLN A 341 9.89 21.16 1.53
CA GLN A 341 9.79 20.23 0.39
C GLN A 341 10.36 20.78 -0.91
N ASP A 342 10.20 22.08 -1.16
CA ASP A 342 10.92 22.77 -2.25
C ASP A 342 12.45 22.68 -2.05
N SER A 343 12.89 22.54 -0.80
CA SER A 343 14.28 22.26 -0.41
C SER A 343 14.58 20.76 -0.24
N LEU A 344 13.72 19.89 -0.78
CA LEU A 344 13.85 18.42 -0.83
C LEU A 344 13.80 17.70 0.54
N TRP A 345 13.31 18.36 1.58
CA TRP A 345 13.06 17.70 2.87
C TRP A 345 11.72 16.96 2.87
N SER A 346 11.72 15.80 3.50
CA SER A 346 10.53 15.04 3.87
C SER A 346 10.50 14.78 5.38
N GLY A 347 9.43 14.18 5.87
CA GLY A 347 9.42 13.62 7.22
C GLY A 347 8.06 13.11 7.65
N GLY A 348 8.09 12.24 8.66
CA GLY A 348 6.91 11.76 9.36
C GLY A 348 6.68 12.56 10.65
N TYR A 349 5.41 12.85 10.95
CA TYR A 349 4.99 13.67 12.09
C TYR A 349 3.88 12.96 12.86
N ILE A 350 4.18 12.52 14.09
CA ILE A 350 3.18 11.98 15.02
C ILE A 350 2.82 13.09 16.01
N PHE A 351 1.53 13.40 16.13
CA PHE A 351 1.13 14.54 16.96
C PHE A 351 -0.22 14.37 17.68
N SER A 352 -0.47 15.29 18.60
CA SER A 352 -1.71 15.48 19.34
C SER A 352 -1.79 16.92 19.83
N ASN A 353 -2.86 17.26 20.56
CA ASN A 353 -2.95 18.54 21.27
C ASN A 353 -1.92 18.74 22.40
N LYS A 354 -1.06 17.75 22.67
CA LYS A 354 -0.07 17.79 23.76
C LYS A 354 1.38 17.66 23.28
N THR A 355 1.61 16.97 22.18
CA THR A 355 2.97 16.67 21.71
C THR A 355 3.03 16.58 20.20
N LEU A 356 4.19 16.87 19.65
CA LEU A 356 4.59 16.51 18.29
C LEU A 356 5.97 15.87 18.33
N ILE A 357 6.12 14.74 17.64
CA ILE A 357 7.39 14.08 17.39
C ILE A 357 7.54 13.96 15.89
N SER A 358 8.70 14.35 15.36
CA SER A 358 8.99 14.21 13.93
C SER A 358 10.41 13.76 13.68
N ASN A 359 10.55 13.01 12.58
CA ASN A 359 11.82 12.65 11.96
C ASN A 359 11.81 13.23 10.54
N ASN A 360 12.70 14.18 10.27
CA ASN A 360 12.79 14.85 8.97
C ASN A 360 14.07 14.44 8.29
N LEU A 361 14.01 14.14 6.99
CA LEU A 361 15.11 13.61 6.23
C LEU A 361 15.29 14.41 4.93
N ALA A 362 16.55 14.56 4.51
CA ALA A 362 16.89 15.05 3.18
C ALA A 362 18.18 14.40 2.69
N SER A 363 18.14 13.84 1.48
CA SER A 363 19.34 13.32 0.81
C SER A 363 20.04 14.42 0.01
N ASN A 364 21.37 14.42 0.03
CA ASN A 364 22.22 15.41 -0.65
C ASN A 364 22.00 16.88 -0.23
N THR A 365 21.38 17.10 0.93
CA THR A 365 21.15 18.43 1.47
C THR A 365 22.00 18.58 2.71
N ALA A 366 22.99 19.46 2.64
CA ALA A 366 23.78 19.80 3.82
C ALA A 366 22.85 20.40 4.88
N ILE A 367 23.09 20.06 6.16
CA ILE A 367 22.36 20.61 7.32
C ILE A 367 22.10 22.12 7.20
N ALA A 368 23.10 22.86 6.69
CA ALA A 368 23.07 24.31 6.51
C ALA A 368 21.94 24.85 5.61
N GLN A 369 21.36 24.05 4.71
CA GLN A 369 20.27 24.49 3.83
C GLN A 369 18.89 24.38 4.51
N GLY A 370 18.69 23.38 5.38
CA GLY A 370 17.44 23.22 6.15
C GLY A 370 17.41 24.00 7.46
N ASP A 371 18.58 24.26 8.04
CA ASP A 371 18.73 24.92 9.34
C ASP A 371 17.98 26.26 9.46
N PRO A 372 18.06 27.18 8.49
CA PRO A 372 17.32 28.44 8.58
C PRO A 372 15.81 28.23 8.72
N ILE A 373 15.25 27.23 8.03
CA ILE A 373 13.82 26.93 8.03
C ILE A 373 13.41 26.28 9.36
N PHE A 374 14.14 25.26 9.79
CA PHE A 374 13.88 24.59 11.08
C PHE A 374 14.10 25.52 12.28
N ASN A 375 15.16 26.32 12.29
CA ASN A 375 15.38 27.29 13.36
C ASN A 375 14.24 28.32 13.42
N SER A 376 13.73 28.75 12.26
CA SER A 376 12.54 29.59 12.17
C SER A 376 11.33 28.98 12.87
N LEU A 377 11.06 27.69 12.63
CA LEU A 377 9.98 26.94 13.28
C LEU A 377 10.19 26.85 14.79
N ILE A 378 11.38 26.44 15.20
CA ILE A 378 11.73 26.21 16.60
C ILE A 378 11.56 27.50 17.41
N GLU A 379 12.07 28.63 16.90
CA GLU A 379 11.97 29.91 17.58
C GLU A 379 10.52 30.40 17.66
N ARG A 380 9.72 30.24 16.60
CA ARG A 380 8.29 30.58 16.63
C ARG A 380 7.49 29.68 17.57
N ALA A 381 7.77 28.38 17.59
CA ALA A 381 7.13 27.44 18.50
C ALA A 381 7.46 27.77 19.97
N ARG A 382 8.73 28.09 20.27
CA ARG A 382 9.15 28.55 21.61
C ARG A 382 8.49 29.87 22.00
N ALA A 383 8.43 30.83 21.08
CA ALA A 383 7.74 32.10 21.30
C ALA A 383 6.23 31.92 21.56
N ALA A 384 5.61 30.91 20.96
CA ALA A 384 4.23 30.51 21.23
C ALA A 384 4.06 29.74 22.55
N GLY A 385 5.14 29.37 23.25
CA GLY A 385 5.13 28.67 24.53
C GLY A 385 5.35 27.16 24.47
N ALA A 386 5.75 26.61 23.32
CA ALA A 386 6.09 25.19 23.20
C ALA A 386 7.48 24.91 23.78
N ILE A 387 7.64 23.75 24.42
CA ILE A 387 8.96 23.25 24.84
C ILE A 387 9.51 22.41 23.68
N VAL A 388 10.61 22.86 23.08
CA VAL A 388 11.15 22.25 21.85
C VAL A 388 12.55 21.68 22.09
N THR A 389 12.66 20.37 21.91
CA THR A 389 13.92 19.62 21.84
C THR A 389 14.20 19.27 20.39
N THR A 390 15.45 19.42 19.96
CA THR A 390 15.88 19.06 18.60
C THR A 390 17.19 18.28 18.63
N SER A 391 17.31 17.31 17.73
CA SER A 391 18.58 16.66 17.43
C SER A 391 18.82 16.66 15.93
N ARG A 392 20.10 16.69 15.55
CA ARG A 392 20.53 16.68 14.15
C ARG A 392 21.54 15.56 13.97
N GLN A 393 21.37 14.78 12.92
CA GLN A 393 22.27 13.68 12.60
C GLN A 393 22.56 13.68 11.10
N SER A 394 23.66 13.05 10.72
CA SER A 394 23.98 12.79 9.33
C SER A 394 24.46 11.35 9.22
N ALA A 395 24.05 10.69 8.15
CA ALA A 395 24.41 9.33 7.81
C ALA A 395 24.98 9.31 6.38
N PRO A 396 25.87 8.34 6.06
CA PRO A 396 26.50 8.27 4.75
C PRO A 396 25.53 7.95 3.60
N SER A 397 24.38 7.35 3.89
CA SER A 397 23.34 7.01 2.92
C SER A 397 21.95 7.09 3.52
N PHE A 398 20.91 7.10 2.68
CA PHE A 398 19.52 6.93 3.12
C PHE A 398 19.32 5.62 3.88
N TYR A 399 19.87 4.51 3.37
CA TYR A 399 19.81 3.21 4.03
C TYR A 399 20.40 3.24 5.45
N ALA A 400 21.56 3.86 5.62
CA ALA A 400 22.20 4.03 6.93
C ALA A 400 21.40 4.94 7.88
N ALA A 401 20.67 5.93 7.35
CA ALA A 401 19.79 6.79 8.14
C ALA A 401 18.52 6.06 8.61
N SER A 402 17.97 5.17 7.79
CA SER A 402 16.68 4.51 8.04
C SER A 402 16.80 3.22 8.87
N THR A 403 17.89 2.47 8.71
CA THR A 403 18.07 1.15 9.36
C THR A 403 17.89 1.17 10.90
N PRO A 404 18.36 2.19 11.65
CA PRO A 404 18.15 2.26 13.10
C PRO A 404 16.68 2.28 13.53
N PHE A 405 15.76 2.66 12.63
CA PHE A 405 14.33 2.71 12.91
C PHE A 405 13.57 1.44 12.51
N TYR A 406 14.22 0.48 11.86
CA TYR A 406 13.53 -0.72 11.34
C TYR A 406 12.86 -1.55 12.43
N SER A 407 13.49 -1.69 13.60
CA SER A 407 12.87 -2.41 14.72
C SER A 407 11.61 -1.71 15.22
N THR A 408 11.56 -0.38 15.19
CA THR A 408 10.38 0.40 15.59
C THR A 408 9.25 0.19 14.58
N PHE A 409 9.56 0.24 13.28
CA PHE A 409 8.55 0.08 12.23
C PHE A 409 8.09 -1.37 12.02
N ASN A 410 8.90 -2.37 12.37
CA ASN A 410 8.50 -3.78 12.35
C ASN A 410 7.71 -4.21 13.61
N SER A 411 7.32 -3.29 14.50
CA SER A 411 6.60 -3.59 15.74
C SER A 411 5.24 -2.89 15.83
N LEU A 412 4.56 -2.71 14.69
CA LEU A 412 3.32 -1.93 14.59
C LEU A 412 2.08 -2.78 14.28
N GLY A 413 2.25 -4.05 13.92
CA GLY A 413 1.18 -5.00 13.61
C GLY A 413 0.53 -5.64 14.83
N GLY A 414 -0.31 -6.64 14.58
CA GLY A 414 -0.99 -7.42 15.63
C GLY A 414 -2.16 -6.69 16.29
N ILE A 415 -2.50 -5.48 15.83
CA ILE A 415 -3.54 -4.63 16.41
C ILE A 415 -4.64 -4.39 15.38
N PRO A 416 -5.94 -4.53 15.75
CA PRO A 416 -7.04 -4.09 14.91
C PRO A 416 -6.86 -2.64 14.50
N THR A 417 -6.73 -2.38 13.20
CA THR A 417 -6.42 -1.05 12.68
C THR A 417 -7.20 -0.80 11.38
N GLU A 418 -7.93 0.30 11.36
CA GLU A 418 -8.50 0.93 10.16
C GLU A 418 -7.98 2.37 10.06
N LEU A 419 -8.04 2.99 8.89
CA LEU A 419 -7.53 4.34 8.67
C LEU A 419 -8.62 5.30 8.18
N ILE A 420 -8.41 6.58 8.47
CA ILE A 420 -8.96 7.69 7.69
C ILE A 420 -7.80 8.54 7.18
N SER A 421 -7.91 9.06 5.96
CA SER A 421 -6.84 9.87 5.39
C SER A 421 -7.31 10.86 4.34
N ARG A 422 -6.52 11.92 4.20
CA ARG A 422 -6.61 12.91 3.14
C ARG A 422 -5.25 13.48 2.81
N PHE A 423 -5.07 13.86 1.56
CA PHE A 423 -4.01 14.79 1.18
C PHE A 423 -4.17 16.15 1.87
N ILE A 424 -3.05 16.82 2.14
CA ILE A 424 -3.06 18.23 2.53
C ILE A 424 -2.58 19.08 1.34
N SER A 425 -3.43 19.97 0.86
CA SER A 425 -3.13 20.81 -0.31
C SER A 425 -1.95 21.76 -0.06
N ILE A 426 -1.06 21.89 -1.06
CA ILE A 426 -0.01 22.92 -1.06
C ILE A 426 -0.62 24.32 -0.91
N THR A 427 -1.71 24.58 -1.61
CA THR A 427 -2.42 25.86 -1.56
C THR A 427 -3.03 26.08 -0.17
N ALA A 428 -3.71 25.09 0.40
CA ALA A 428 -4.30 25.21 1.74
C ALA A 428 -3.22 25.46 2.80
N ALA A 429 -2.08 24.78 2.72
CA ALA A 429 -0.95 24.97 3.63
C ALA A 429 -0.32 26.37 3.52
N LYS A 430 -0.25 26.96 2.30
CA LYS A 430 0.30 28.31 2.09
C LYS A 430 -0.67 29.42 2.49
N GLU A 431 -1.93 29.28 2.10
CA GLU A 431 -2.92 30.36 2.19
C GLU A 431 -3.77 30.29 3.46
N GLN A 432 -3.97 29.09 4.01
CA GLN A 432 -4.86 28.84 5.15
C GLN A 432 -4.25 27.88 6.20
N PRO A 433 -2.97 28.06 6.61
CA PRO A 433 -2.30 27.12 7.52
C PRO A 433 -3.00 26.97 8.89
N GLU A 434 -3.65 28.03 9.37
CA GLU A 434 -4.42 28.00 10.62
C GLU A 434 -5.62 27.05 10.52
N GLN A 435 -6.33 27.09 9.38
CA GLN A 435 -7.44 26.20 9.11
C GLN A 435 -6.95 24.75 8.99
N VAL A 436 -5.82 24.52 8.31
CA VAL A 436 -5.21 23.18 8.22
C VAL A 436 -4.90 22.64 9.61
N ALA A 437 -4.17 23.40 10.42
CA ALA A 437 -3.83 23.02 11.80
C ALA A 437 -5.07 22.72 12.64
N LYS A 438 -6.10 23.58 12.54
CA LYS A 438 -7.35 23.42 13.27
C LYS A 438 -8.10 22.14 12.90
N VAL A 439 -8.16 21.83 11.60
CA VAL A 439 -8.84 20.64 11.10
C VAL A 439 -8.12 19.37 11.57
N VAL A 440 -6.81 19.27 11.40
CA VAL A 440 -6.08 18.04 11.78
C VAL A 440 -6.00 17.82 13.29
N LEU A 441 -5.88 18.89 14.10
CA LEU A 441 -5.93 18.80 15.57
C LEU A 441 -7.34 18.54 16.11
N GLY A 442 -8.36 18.78 15.28
CA GLY A 442 -9.78 18.57 15.61
C GLY A 442 -10.26 17.13 15.47
N VAL A 443 -9.49 16.26 14.79
CA VAL A 443 -9.78 14.82 14.67
C VAL A 443 -9.80 14.20 16.06
N ASN A 444 -10.87 13.47 16.39
CA ASN A 444 -11.11 12.98 17.76
C ASN A 444 -11.43 11.48 17.85
N ASN A 445 -11.36 10.73 16.76
CA ASN A 445 -11.58 9.28 16.67
C ASN A 445 -10.77 8.41 17.67
N GLY A 446 -9.88 9.01 18.47
CA GLY A 446 -9.10 8.35 19.51
C GLY A 446 -7.83 7.67 18.98
N GLY A 447 -7.56 7.81 17.69
CA GLY A 447 -6.41 7.24 17.01
C GLY A 447 -5.12 8.02 17.16
N PHE A 448 -4.06 7.44 16.63
CA PHE A 448 -2.82 8.15 16.35
C PHE A 448 -3.07 9.14 15.22
N LEU A 449 -2.57 10.38 15.36
CA LEU A 449 -2.56 11.36 14.27
C LEU A 449 -1.17 11.35 13.65
N LEU A 450 -1.12 11.08 12.35
CA LEU A 450 0.09 10.99 11.56
C LEU A 450 0.00 11.96 10.40
N TYR A 451 1.11 12.60 10.08
CA TYR A 451 1.26 13.35 8.85
C TYR A 451 2.57 12.99 8.16
N GLU A 452 2.47 12.50 6.93
CA GLU A 452 3.59 12.12 6.08
C GLU A 452 3.88 13.24 5.09
N ALA A 453 4.92 14.03 5.36
CA ALA A 453 5.34 15.17 4.56
C ALA A 453 6.18 14.74 3.34
N VAL A 454 5.61 13.91 2.48
CA VAL A 454 6.28 13.25 1.35
C VAL A 454 5.90 13.83 -0.02
N GLY A 455 5.12 14.92 -0.02
CA GLY A 455 4.71 15.68 -1.21
C GLY A 455 5.71 16.76 -1.64
N GLY A 456 5.27 17.64 -2.56
CA GLY A 456 6.05 18.81 -2.98
C GLY A 456 7.33 18.49 -3.78
N GLY A 457 8.25 19.47 -3.86
CA GLY A 457 9.55 19.28 -4.50
C GLY A 457 9.45 18.87 -5.98
N LYS A 458 10.29 17.92 -6.40
CA LYS A 458 10.25 17.37 -7.76
C LYS A 458 8.99 16.54 -8.03
N LEU A 459 8.40 15.93 -7.01
CA LEU A 459 7.15 15.16 -7.19
C LEU A 459 6.04 16.04 -7.77
N SER A 460 5.91 17.29 -7.33
CA SER A 460 4.93 18.25 -7.89
C SER A 460 5.23 18.69 -9.33
N GLN A 461 6.43 18.43 -9.85
CA GLN A 461 6.83 18.80 -11.21
C GLN A 461 6.67 17.66 -12.22
N ILE A 462 6.44 16.43 -11.75
CA ILE A 462 6.19 15.28 -12.60
C ILE A 462 4.81 15.40 -13.24
N ASP A 463 4.73 15.13 -14.54
CA ASP A 463 3.47 15.11 -15.28
C ASP A 463 2.44 14.21 -14.56
N PRO A 464 1.29 14.77 -14.12
CA PRO A 464 0.26 13.99 -13.44
C PRO A 464 -0.26 12.83 -14.27
N ASP A 465 -0.20 12.88 -15.60
CA ASP A 465 -0.73 11.83 -16.48
C ASP A 465 0.31 10.77 -16.89
N SER A 466 1.55 10.90 -16.43
CA SER A 466 2.64 9.96 -16.75
C SER A 466 2.47 8.57 -16.15
N VAL A 467 1.70 8.45 -15.07
CA VAL A 467 1.39 7.21 -14.34
C VAL A 467 -0.07 7.25 -13.85
N GLY A 468 -0.64 6.11 -13.49
CA GLY A 468 -2.05 5.99 -13.09
C GLY A 468 -2.39 6.36 -11.64
N VAL A 469 -1.51 7.09 -10.94
CA VAL A 469 -1.76 7.56 -9.56
C VAL A 469 -2.73 8.73 -9.57
N ASN A 470 -3.49 8.93 -8.48
CA ASN A 470 -4.34 10.11 -8.34
C ASN A 470 -3.54 11.42 -8.62
N PRO A 471 -3.93 12.26 -9.59
CA PRO A 471 -3.24 13.51 -9.91
C PRO A 471 -3.08 14.47 -8.73
N ALA A 472 -3.91 14.35 -7.70
CA ALA A 472 -3.82 15.14 -6.47
C ALA A 472 -2.47 14.97 -5.75
N TRP A 473 -1.74 13.87 -5.97
CA TRP A 473 -0.36 13.71 -5.52
C TRP A 473 0.58 14.83 -5.96
N ARG A 474 0.32 15.46 -7.11
CA ARG A 474 1.16 16.55 -7.63
C ARG A 474 0.86 17.89 -6.95
N GLN A 475 -0.24 17.98 -6.21
CA GLN A 475 -0.78 19.21 -5.60
C GLN A 475 -0.80 19.16 -4.07
N THR A 476 -0.26 18.10 -3.48
CA THR A 476 -0.25 17.87 -2.02
C THR A 476 1.14 18.06 -1.43
N ILE A 477 1.20 18.53 -0.18
CA ILE A 477 2.40 18.45 0.64
C ILE A 477 2.55 17.09 1.31
N GLY A 478 1.52 16.24 1.33
CA GLY A 478 1.64 14.96 2.02
C GLY A 478 0.30 14.28 2.27
N VAL A 479 0.33 13.26 3.12
CA VAL A 479 -0.87 12.53 3.54
C VAL A 479 -1.04 12.74 5.04
N PHE A 480 -2.23 13.17 5.44
CA PHE A 480 -2.66 13.12 6.83
C PHE A 480 -3.46 11.83 7.04
N GLU A 481 -3.17 11.16 8.14
CA GLU A 481 -3.78 9.91 8.53
C GLU A 481 -4.20 9.94 9.99
N SER A 482 -5.26 9.21 10.28
CA SER A 482 -5.58 8.83 11.64
C SER A 482 -6.06 7.40 11.73
N THR A 483 -5.56 6.69 12.74
CA THR A 483 -5.92 5.30 12.98
C THR A 483 -7.25 5.15 13.72
N VAL A 484 -7.88 4.00 13.56
CA VAL A 484 -9.03 3.57 14.35
C VAL A 484 -8.69 2.19 14.87
N THR A 485 -8.54 2.05 16.19
CA THR A 485 -8.12 0.81 16.83
C THR A 485 -9.05 0.42 17.97
N TRP A 486 -9.07 -0.86 18.30
CA TRP A 486 -9.84 -1.39 19.43
C TRP A 486 -9.21 -2.67 19.98
N PRO A 487 -9.39 -2.97 21.28
CA PRO A 487 -8.91 -4.23 21.86
C PRO A 487 -9.73 -5.43 21.39
N GLU A 488 -9.13 -6.62 21.43
CA GLU A 488 -9.85 -7.88 21.19
C GLU A 488 -11.06 -8.04 22.12
N GLY A 489 -12.13 -8.64 21.61
CA GLY A 489 -13.39 -8.81 22.33
C GLY A 489 -14.29 -7.56 22.36
N THR A 490 -13.87 -6.44 21.75
CA THR A 490 -14.77 -5.29 21.56
C THR A 490 -15.99 -5.70 20.74
N SER A 491 -17.19 -5.35 21.21
CA SER A 491 -18.43 -5.69 20.51
C SER A 491 -18.57 -4.94 19.19
N THR A 492 -19.29 -5.52 18.23
CA THR A 492 -19.58 -4.89 16.94
C THR A 492 -20.24 -3.51 17.09
N ALA A 493 -21.07 -3.30 18.12
CA ALA A 493 -21.63 -1.99 18.41
C ALA A 493 -20.56 -0.96 18.82
N GLY A 494 -19.57 -1.37 19.63
CA GLY A 494 -18.43 -0.54 20.01
C GLY A 494 -17.55 -0.20 18.81
N ILE A 495 -17.22 -1.21 17.99
CA ILE A 495 -16.45 -1.03 16.75
C ILE A 495 -17.19 -0.04 15.83
N ASN A 496 -18.48 -0.27 15.54
CA ASN A 496 -19.26 0.59 14.67
C ASN A 496 -19.37 2.04 15.17
N ARG A 497 -19.37 2.25 16.50
CA ARG A 497 -19.32 3.61 17.07
C ARG A 497 -18.00 4.30 16.75
N LEU A 498 -16.87 3.61 16.87
CA LEU A 498 -15.56 4.16 16.49
C LEU A 498 -15.50 4.49 15.00
N ARG A 499 -16.01 3.59 14.15
CA ARG A 499 -16.12 3.80 12.70
C ARG A 499 -16.95 5.03 12.35
N GLN A 500 -18.07 5.25 13.05
CA GLN A 500 -18.92 6.44 12.84
C GLN A 500 -18.22 7.74 13.20
N ILE A 501 -17.45 7.77 14.29
CA ILE A 501 -16.65 8.95 14.68
C ILE A 501 -15.60 9.22 13.59
N ALA A 502 -14.88 8.18 13.18
CA ALA A 502 -13.87 8.30 12.12
C ALA A 502 -14.47 8.78 10.78
N ALA A 503 -15.65 8.29 10.40
CA ALA A 503 -16.33 8.76 9.19
C ALA A 503 -16.73 10.25 9.26
N ALA A 504 -17.09 10.77 10.44
CA ALA A 504 -17.36 12.19 10.63
C ALA A 504 -16.08 13.04 10.59
N ASP A 505 -15.00 12.54 11.19
CA ASP A 505 -13.68 13.19 11.12
C ASP A 505 -13.16 13.22 9.68
N LEU A 506 -13.32 12.13 8.92
CA LEU A 506 -12.95 12.04 7.50
C LEU A 506 -13.63 13.11 6.65
N GLU A 507 -14.92 13.38 6.88
CA GLU A 507 -15.65 14.41 6.15
C GLU A 507 -15.08 15.81 6.41
N SER A 508 -14.64 16.08 7.65
CA SER A 508 -14.02 17.35 8.03
C SER A 508 -12.68 17.60 7.32
N LEU A 509 -11.95 16.54 6.97
CA LEU A 509 -10.68 16.62 6.25
C LEU A 509 -10.83 17.05 4.78
N ASN A 510 -12.03 16.94 4.18
CA ASN A 510 -12.25 17.35 2.79
C ASN A 510 -11.92 18.84 2.55
N ALA A 511 -12.11 19.69 3.56
CA ALA A 511 -11.87 21.14 3.45
C ALA A 511 -10.41 21.52 3.17
N ILE A 512 -9.45 20.62 3.44
CA ILE A 512 -8.01 20.87 3.31
C ILE A 512 -7.36 20.03 2.21
N SER A 513 -8.13 19.15 1.56
CA SER A 513 -7.63 18.21 0.56
C SER A 513 -7.84 18.70 -0.87
N PRO A 514 -6.82 18.61 -1.74
CA PRO A 514 -6.98 18.89 -3.17
C PRO A 514 -7.91 17.85 -3.81
N ASN A 515 -9.04 18.30 -4.35
CA ASN A 515 -10.05 17.46 -5.00
C ASN A 515 -10.58 16.30 -4.14
N ASN A 516 -10.53 16.45 -2.81
CA ASN A 516 -10.82 15.41 -1.83
C ASN A 516 -9.96 14.14 -1.99
N GLY A 517 -8.79 14.23 -2.64
CA GLY A 517 -7.93 13.08 -2.89
C GLY A 517 -7.30 12.51 -1.62
N THR A 518 -6.94 11.23 -1.69
CA THR A 518 -6.07 10.57 -0.72
C THR A 518 -5.21 9.50 -1.38
N TYR A 519 -4.29 8.93 -0.60
CA TYR A 519 -3.48 7.79 -1.01
C TYR A 519 -4.25 6.48 -0.80
N LEU A 520 -4.53 5.77 -1.89
CA LEU A 520 -5.40 4.59 -1.90
C LEU A 520 -4.89 3.37 -1.10
N ASN A 521 -3.61 3.32 -0.72
CA ASN A 521 -3.09 2.23 0.12
C ASN A 521 -3.30 2.49 1.61
N GLU A 522 -3.42 3.75 2.02
CA GLU A 522 -3.61 4.18 3.40
C GLU A 522 -4.92 4.96 3.48
N ALA A 523 -6.02 4.32 3.05
CA ALA A 523 -7.30 4.97 2.88
C ALA A 523 -8.40 4.36 3.74
N SER A 524 -9.57 5.02 3.74
CA SER A 524 -10.69 4.61 4.56
C SER A 524 -11.66 3.68 3.86
N LEU A 525 -12.11 2.64 4.56
CA LEU A 525 -13.26 1.81 4.20
C LEU A 525 -14.61 2.56 4.35
N TYR A 526 -14.61 3.79 4.87
CA TYR A 526 -15.81 4.62 4.99
C TYR A 526 -15.91 5.67 3.88
N GLU A 527 -14.97 5.67 2.93
CA GLU A 527 -14.98 6.59 1.80
C GLU A 527 -16.19 6.34 0.91
N LYS A 528 -17.04 7.37 0.74
CA LYS A 528 -18.27 7.25 -0.05
C LYS A 528 -18.02 7.34 -1.55
N ASN A 529 -16.98 8.05 -1.96
CA ASN A 529 -16.66 8.31 -3.37
C ASN A 529 -15.22 7.88 -3.68
N PHE A 530 -14.92 6.60 -3.43
CA PHE A 530 -13.57 6.07 -3.57
C PHE A 530 -13.04 6.25 -5.00
N GLN A 531 -13.90 6.22 -6.03
CA GLN A 531 -13.50 6.41 -7.42
C GLN A 531 -12.76 7.75 -7.60
N ASN A 532 -13.33 8.85 -7.10
CA ASN A 532 -12.67 10.15 -7.16
C ASN A 532 -11.55 10.27 -6.13
N THR A 533 -11.79 9.84 -4.89
CA THR A 533 -10.85 10.05 -3.78
C THR A 533 -9.54 9.28 -4.02
N PHE A 534 -9.60 8.06 -4.58
CA PHE A 534 -8.43 7.18 -4.74
C PHE A 534 -7.78 7.33 -6.11
N PHE A 535 -8.55 7.67 -7.15
CA PHE A 535 -8.06 7.68 -8.53
C PHE A 535 -8.27 9.02 -9.25
N GLY A 536 -9.13 9.90 -8.75
CA GLY A 536 -9.40 11.21 -9.34
C GLY A 536 -9.88 11.12 -10.79
N SER A 537 -9.38 12.03 -11.64
CA SER A 537 -9.72 12.06 -13.07
C SER A 537 -9.24 10.85 -13.86
N HIS A 538 -8.39 9.99 -13.29
CA HIS A 538 -7.88 8.79 -13.95
C HIS A 538 -8.84 7.60 -13.92
N TYR A 539 -9.87 7.62 -13.07
CA TYR A 539 -10.72 6.46 -12.82
C TYR A 539 -11.33 5.86 -14.09
N ALA A 540 -11.88 6.69 -14.98
CA ALA A 540 -12.54 6.20 -16.19
C ALA A 540 -11.59 5.43 -17.11
N ARG A 541 -10.37 5.95 -17.31
CA ARG A 541 -9.33 5.29 -18.11
C ARG A 541 -8.84 4.00 -17.46
N LEU A 542 -8.65 4.02 -16.13
CA LEU A 542 -8.30 2.82 -15.38
C LEU A 542 -9.35 1.71 -15.53
N LYS A 543 -10.65 2.07 -15.47
CA LYS A 543 -11.76 1.13 -15.65
C LYS A 543 -11.82 0.55 -17.07
N GLU A 544 -11.56 1.38 -18.08
CA GLU A 544 -11.46 0.91 -19.47
C GLU A 544 -10.33 -0.12 -19.63
N ILE A 545 -9.13 0.18 -19.10
CA ILE A 545 -7.97 -0.72 -19.16
C ILE A 545 -8.27 -2.03 -18.42
N LYS A 546 -8.90 -1.98 -17.24
CA LYS A 546 -9.35 -3.19 -16.54
C LYS A 546 -10.26 -4.05 -17.42
N GLY A 547 -11.22 -3.44 -18.12
CA GLY A 547 -12.11 -4.16 -19.03
C GLY A 547 -11.41 -4.86 -20.20
N VAL A 548 -10.20 -4.42 -20.58
CA VAL A 548 -9.37 -5.06 -21.60
C VAL A 548 -8.62 -6.28 -21.04
N TYR A 549 -7.97 -6.13 -19.88
CA TYR A 549 -7.04 -7.13 -19.34
C TYR A 549 -7.68 -8.13 -18.37
N ASP A 550 -8.82 -7.78 -17.78
CA ASP A 550 -9.61 -8.65 -16.90
C ASP A 550 -11.13 -8.51 -17.17
N PRO A 551 -11.61 -8.90 -18.37
CA PRO A 551 -13.03 -8.74 -18.76
C PRO A 551 -14.00 -9.59 -17.93
N ASN A 552 -13.51 -10.56 -17.16
CA ASN A 552 -14.31 -11.46 -16.33
C ASN A 552 -14.19 -11.13 -14.81
N ASP A 553 -13.54 -10.01 -14.48
CA ASP A 553 -13.33 -9.53 -13.11
C ASP A 553 -12.76 -10.62 -12.19
N LEU A 554 -11.77 -11.39 -12.67
CA LEU A 554 -11.05 -12.36 -11.85
C LEU A 554 -10.36 -11.67 -10.66
N PHE A 555 -9.84 -10.47 -10.89
CA PHE A 555 -9.11 -9.65 -9.94
C PHE A 555 -10.01 -8.52 -9.42
N ILE A 556 -10.54 -8.72 -8.21
CA ILE A 556 -11.55 -7.85 -7.61
C ILE A 556 -11.25 -7.61 -6.12
N VAL A 557 -10.99 -6.35 -5.77
CA VAL A 557 -10.58 -5.93 -4.42
C VAL A 557 -11.46 -4.80 -3.90
N ALA A 558 -11.53 -4.64 -2.58
CA ALA A 558 -12.30 -3.58 -1.94
C ALA A 558 -11.81 -2.20 -2.38
N GLU A 559 -12.75 -1.37 -2.82
CA GLU A 559 -12.50 -0.01 -3.33
C GLU A 559 -11.38 0.06 -4.38
N GLY A 560 -11.26 -1.01 -5.17
CA GLY A 560 -10.45 -1.08 -6.37
C GLY A 560 -11.25 -0.69 -7.60
N VAL A 561 -10.57 -0.54 -8.73
CA VAL A 561 -11.24 -0.18 -9.99
C VAL A 561 -12.24 -1.26 -10.40
N GLY A 562 -13.49 -0.87 -10.63
CA GLY A 562 -14.59 -1.77 -10.97
C GLY A 562 -15.24 -2.50 -9.78
N SER A 563 -14.85 -2.21 -8.54
CA SER A 563 -15.46 -2.84 -7.35
C SER A 563 -16.93 -2.45 -7.12
N GLU A 564 -17.35 -1.30 -7.63
CA GLU A 564 -18.73 -0.80 -7.57
C GLU A 564 -19.71 -1.60 -8.41
N ASP A 565 -19.22 -2.43 -9.34
CA ASP A 565 -20.05 -3.34 -10.12
C ASP A 565 -20.38 -4.63 -9.33
N TRP A 566 -19.97 -4.70 -8.06
CA TRP A 566 -20.10 -5.84 -7.15
C TRP A 566 -20.74 -5.44 -5.82
N ASP A 567 -21.32 -6.42 -5.13
CA ASP A 567 -21.85 -6.25 -3.78
C ASP A 567 -20.74 -5.92 -2.76
N LYS A 568 -21.11 -5.49 -1.56
CA LYS A 568 -20.12 -5.11 -0.52
C LYS A 568 -19.16 -6.23 -0.13
N SER A 569 -19.57 -7.48 -0.31
CA SER A 569 -18.71 -8.65 -0.04
C SER A 569 -17.80 -9.00 -1.21
N LEU A 570 -17.98 -8.34 -2.36
CA LEU A 570 -17.28 -8.56 -3.64
C LEU A 570 -17.41 -9.99 -4.15
N ASN A 571 -18.51 -10.65 -3.79
CA ASN A 571 -18.78 -12.02 -4.17
C ASN A 571 -19.81 -12.11 -5.29
N CYS A 572 -20.69 -11.13 -5.46
CA CYS A 572 -21.71 -11.13 -6.49
C CYS A 572 -21.75 -9.82 -7.26
N ARG A 573 -21.88 -9.87 -8.58
CA ARG A 573 -22.11 -8.69 -9.41
C ARG A 573 -23.47 -8.07 -9.13
N LEU A 574 -23.53 -6.75 -9.19
CA LEU A 574 -24.76 -5.98 -9.23
C LEU A 574 -25.22 -5.91 -10.68
N ASP A 575 -26.43 -6.41 -10.96
CA ASP A 575 -26.99 -6.51 -12.32
C ASP A 575 -27.24 -5.15 -13.00
#